data_AF-A0AAV3S4C4-F1
#
_entry.id   AF-A0AAV3S4C4-F1
#
_cell.length_a   1.000
_cell.length_b   1.000
_cell.length_c   1.000
_cell.angle_alpha   90.00
_cell.angle_beta   90.00
_cell.angle_gamma   90.00
#
_symmetry.space_group_name_H-M   'P 1'
#
loop_
_entity.id
_entity.type
_entity.pdbx_description
1 polymer ?
#
loop_
_entity_poly.entity_id
_entity_poly.type
_entity_poly.pdbx_seq_one_letter_code
_entity_poly.pdbx_strand_id
1 'polypeptide(L)' 'MPNRESENTSTLTPEQRLTPASFDVLRACIVTISDVETVRECVAYENAHQNRKPILRRLAQRASELRAKEDGAVDLCE' A
#
# COMPACT_ATOMS: atom_id res chain seq x y z
N MET A 1 23.52 -26.40 13.34
CA MET A 1 23.34 -25.31 12.35
C MET A 1 21.83 -25.13 12.16
N PRO A 2 21.21 -24.03 12.63
CA PRO A 2 19.77 -23.87 12.46
C PRO A 2 19.46 -23.49 11.00
N ASN A 3 18.52 -24.25 10.45
CA ASN A 3 18.00 -24.12 9.10
C ASN A 3 17.32 -22.75 8.95
N ARG A 4 17.83 -21.94 8.02
CA ARG A 4 17.35 -20.60 7.70
C ARG A 4 15.85 -20.68 7.42
N GLU A 5 15.09 -19.97 8.23
CA GLU A 5 13.64 -19.94 8.18
C GLU A 5 13.20 -19.67 6.75
N SER A 6 12.42 -20.61 6.24
CA SER A 6 11.77 -20.56 4.94
C SER A 6 11.08 -19.20 4.81
N GLU A 7 11.71 -18.30 4.06
CA GLU A 7 11.11 -17.07 3.54
C GLU A 7 9.90 -17.50 2.71
N ASN A 8 8.76 -17.62 3.39
CA ASN A 8 7.45 -17.77 2.79
C ASN A 8 7.07 -16.42 2.17
N THR A 9 7.80 -16.06 1.11
CA THR A 9 7.37 -15.11 0.09
C THR A 9 6.12 -15.69 -0.54
N SER A 10 5.02 -15.59 0.21
CA SER A 10 3.70 -16.04 -0.18
C SER A 10 3.36 -15.24 -1.41
N THR A 11 3.57 -15.88 -2.55
CA THR A 11 3.31 -15.42 -3.90
C THR A 11 1.81 -15.30 -4.06
N LEU A 12 1.21 -14.33 -3.37
CA LEU A 12 -0.20 -14.02 -3.55
C LEU A 12 -0.30 -13.25 -4.86
N THR A 13 -0.98 -13.85 -5.83
CA THR A 13 -1.28 -13.20 -7.10
C THR A 13 -2.10 -11.93 -6.87
N PRO A 14 -2.06 -10.94 -7.77
CA PRO A 14 -2.80 -9.69 -7.62
C PRO A 14 -4.29 -9.92 -7.28
N GLU A 15 -4.90 -10.93 -7.89
CA GLU A 15 -6.30 -11.32 -7.67
C GLU A 15 -6.55 -11.89 -6.27
N GLN A 16 -5.62 -12.70 -5.72
CA GLN A 16 -5.69 -13.24 -4.36
C GLN A 16 -5.45 -12.19 -3.28
N ARG A 17 -4.77 -11.08 -3.62
CA ARG A 17 -4.70 -9.89 -2.76
C ARG A 17 -6.00 -9.07 -2.77
N LEU A 18 -6.83 -9.21 -3.80
CA LEU A 18 -8.01 -8.38 -4.04
C LEU A 18 -9.34 -9.07 -3.70
N THR A 19 -9.33 -10.31 -3.21
CA THR A 19 -10.52 -11.02 -2.72
C THR A 19 -11.14 -10.34 -1.50
N PRO A 20 -12.49 -10.33 -1.39
CA PRO A 20 -13.24 -9.52 -0.41
C PRO A 20 -13.08 -9.94 1.06
N ALA A 21 -12.38 -11.05 1.35
CA ALA A 21 -12.13 -11.53 2.72
C ALA A 21 -11.07 -10.69 3.48
N SER A 22 -10.36 -9.79 2.81
CA SER A 22 -9.09 -9.27 3.31
C SER A 22 -8.95 -7.75 3.17
N PHE A 23 -10.01 -6.97 3.44
CA PHE A 23 -9.90 -5.50 3.47
C PHE A 23 -8.74 -5.03 4.36
N ASP A 24 -8.47 -5.75 5.44
CA ASP A 24 -7.37 -5.51 6.37
C ASP A 24 -5.99 -5.74 5.74
N VAL A 25 -5.86 -6.77 4.90
CA VAL A 25 -4.63 -7.06 4.13
C VAL A 25 -4.42 -5.99 3.07
N LEU A 26 -5.48 -5.56 2.37
CA LEU A 26 -5.40 -4.45 1.43
C LEU A 26 -4.95 -3.16 2.14
N ARG A 27 -5.48 -2.87 3.33
CA ARG A 27 -5.01 -1.74 4.15
C ARG A 27 -3.54 -1.87 4.51
N ALA A 28 -3.09 -3.05 4.94
CA ALA A 28 -1.69 -3.30 5.25
C ALA A 28 -0.80 -3.10 4.01
N CYS A 29 -1.20 -3.62 2.85
CA CYS A 29 -0.48 -3.43 1.59
C CYS A 29 -0.38 -1.96 1.19
N ILE A 30 -1.43 -1.15 1.41
CA ILE A 30 -1.40 0.29 1.11
C ILE A 30 -0.42 1.03 2.02
N VAL A 31 -0.39 0.70 3.31
CA VAL A 31 0.52 1.31 4.28
C VAL A 31 1.99 0.96 3.98
N THR A 32 2.26 -0.19 3.37
CA THR A 32 3.63 -0.55 2.96
C THR A 32 4.12 0.16 1.71
N ILE A 33 3.28 0.87 0.96
CA ILE A 33 3.71 1.62 -0.23
C ILE A 33 4.57 2.82 0.19
N SER A 34 5.79 2.90 -0.33
CA SER A 34 6.76 3.98 -0.06
C SER A 34 6.74 5.11 -1.08
N ASP A 35 6.09 4.92 -2.24
CA ASP A 35 6.25 5.79 -3.40
C ASP A 35 4.90 6.31 -3.90
N VAL A 36 4.82 7.62 -4.16
CA VAL A 36 3.58 8.29 -4.62
C VAL A 36 3.14 7.77 -6.00
N GLU A 37 4.11 7.39 -6.85
CA GLU A 37 3.84 6.80 -8.17
C GLU A 37 3.08 5.47 -8.06
N THR A 38 3.53 4.57 -7.18
CA THR A 38 2.86 3.29 -6.92
C THR A 38 1.46 3.48 -6.32
N VAL A 39 1.27 4.49 -5.45
CA VAL A 39 -0.08 4.83 -4.96
C VAL A 39 -0.98 5.28 -6.11
N ARG A 40 -0.45 6.05 -7.07
CA ARG A 40 -1.19 6.49 -8.27
C ARG A 40 -1.63 5.33 -9.15
N GLU A 41 -0.74 4.37 -9.40
CA GLU A 41 -1.10 3.15 -10.16
C GLU A 41 -2.18 2.35 -9.44
N CYS A 42 -2.11 2.21 -8.11
CA CYS A 42 -3.15 1.56 -7.32
C CYS A 42 -4.50 2.29 -7.42
N VAL A 43 -4.50 3.63 -7.47
CA VAL A 43 -5.71 4.43 -7.66
C VAL A 43 -6.29 4.23 -9.05
N ALA A 44 -5.47 4.22 -10.10
CA ALA A 44 -5.92 3.99 -11.47
C ALA A 44 -6.52 2.57 -11.63
N TYR A 45 -5.83 1.57 -11.09
CA TYR A 45 -6.29 0.19 -11.07
C TYR A 45 -7.63 0.06 -10.32
N GLU A 46 -7.73 0.58 -9.09
CA GLU A 46 -8.96 0.50 -8.32
C GLU A 46 -10.13 1.25 -8.99
N ASN A 47 -9.87 2.41 -9.63
CA ASN A 47 -10.89 3.13 -10.40
C ASN A 47 -11.38 2.35 -11.64
N ALA A 48 -10.51 1.58 -12.30
CA ALA A 48 -10.86 0.81 -13.49
C ALA A 48 -11.56 -0.52 -13.18
N HIS A 49 -11.42 -1.04 -11.97
CA HIS A 49 -11.97 -2.34 -11.57
C HIS A 49 -13.23 -2.23 -10.70
N GLN A 50 -13.07 -2.21 -9.37
CA GLN A 50 -14.21 -2.30 -8.43
C GLN A 50 -14.62 -0.94 -7.84
N ASN A 51 -13.80 0.09 -8.04
CA ASN A 51 -14.01 1.45 -7.58
C ASN A 51 -14.46 1.52 -6.11
N ARG A 52 -13.77 0.77 -5.24
CA ARG A 52 -14.08 0.72 -3.81
C ARG A 52 -13.66 2.04 -3.16
N LYS A 53 -14.63 2.93 -2.98
CA LYS A 53 -14.47 4.22 -2.26
C LYS A 53 -13.64 4.15 -0.97
N PRO A 54 -13.81 3.17 -0.06
CA PRO A 54 -12.99 3.12 1.16
C PRO A 54 -11.50 2.82 0.90
N ILE A 55 -11.17 2.10 -0.19
CA ILE A 55 -9.78 1.85 -0.61
C ILE A 55 -9.19 3.13 -1.21
N LEU A 56 -9.92 3.80 -2.10
CA LEU A 56 -9.49 5.06 -2.70
C LEU A 56 -9.20 6.13 -1.64
N ARG A 57 -10.03 6.21 -0.58
CA ARG A 57 -9.78 7.13 0.55
C ARG A 57 -8.47 6.82 1.27
N ARG A 58 -8.13 5.54 1.45
CA ARG A 58 -6.87 5.12 2.07
C ARG A 58 -5.66 5.39 1.18
N LEU A 59 -5.79 5.17 -0.13
CA LEU A 59 -4.75 5.53 -1.10
C LEU A 59 -4.49 7.04 -1.11
N ALA A 60 -5.55 7.86 -1.09
CA ALA A 60 -5.42 9.31 -0.99
C ALA A 60 -4.70 9.75 0.29
N GLN A 61 -5.06 9.16 1.44
CA GLN A 61 -4.36 9.41 2.70
C GLN A 61 -2.87 9.05 2.60
N ARG A 62 -2.56 7.87 2.05
CA ARG A 62 -1.17 7.43 1.90
C ARG A 62 -0.35 8.36 1.01
N ALA A 63 -0.92 8.81 -0.11
CA ALA A 63 -0.25 9.78 -0.98
C ALA A 63 0.05 11.11 -0.26
N SER A 64 -0.83 11.56 0.63
CA SER A 64 -0.59 12.75 1.45
C SER A 64 0.49 12.51 2.51
N GLU A 65 0.51 11.34 3.15
CA GLU A 65 1.57 10.95 4.10
C GLU A 65 2.94 10.90 3.43
N LEU A 66 3.03 10.35 2.22
CA LEU A 66 4.27 10.27 1.46
C LEU A 66 4.75 11.66 1.04
N ARG A 67 3.86 12.50 0.50
CA ARG A 67 4.20 13.91 0.21
C ARG A 67 4.64 14.66 1.46
N ALA A 68 3.94 14.51 2.57
CA ALA A 68 4.33 15.13 3.84
C ALA A 68 5.67 14.60 4.37
N LYS A 69 6.05 13.36 4.04
CA LYS A 69 7.36 12.79 4.41
C LYS A 69 8.48 13.24 3.48
N GLU A 70 8.19 13.41 2.19
CA GLU A 70 9.09 13.99 1.20
C GLU A 70 9.33 15.49 1.49
N ASP A 71 8.27 16.23 1.76
CA ASP A 71 8.30 17.66 2.10
C ASP A 71 8.77 17.91 3.55
N GLY A 72 8.46 17.01 4.49
CA GLY A 72 8.82 17.11 5.91
C GLY A 72 10.25 16.70 6.26
N ALA A 73 11.10 16.43 5.27
CA ALA A 73 12.53 16.25 5.47
C ALA A 73 13.27 17.57 5.79
N VAL A 74 12.56 18.70 5.98
CA VAL A 74 13.16 20.00 6.33
C VAL A 74 12.86 20.51 7.74
N ASP A 75 12.16 19.80 8.63
CA ASP A 75 11.87 20.38 9.95
C ASP A 75 11.70 19.39 11.11
N LEU A 76 12.82 18.86 11.61
CA LEU A 76 13.01 18.49 13.03
C LEU A 76 14.50 18.60 13.40
N CYS A 77 15.01 19.83 13.41
CA CYS A 77 16.22 20.21 14.15
C CYS A 77 15.97 21.58 14.81
N GLU A 78 15.24 21.59 15.93
CA GLU A 78 15.47 22.58 17.00
C GLU A 78 16.44 21.99 18.04
#